data_AF-A0A531ML09-F1
#
_entry.id   AF-A0A531ML09-F1
#
_cell.length_a   1.000
_cell.length_b   1.000
_cell.length_c   1.000
_cell.angle_alpha   90.00
_cell.angle_beta   90.00
_cell.angle_gamma   90.00
#
_symmetry.space_group_name_H-M   'P 1'
#
loop_
_entity.id
_entity.type
_entity.pdbx_description
1 polymer ?
#
loop_
_entity_poly.entity_id
_entity_poly.type
_entity_poly.pdbx_seq_one_letter_code
_entity_poly.pdbx_strand_id
1 'polypeptide(L)' 'MKKFINAVDTVLTESLDGFVAAHSDILMLGDDHKFVRRKVLKPGKVALISGGGSG' A
#
# COMPACT_ATOMS: atom_id res chain seq x y z
N MET A 1 -20.46 -17.33 -3.72
CA MET A 1 -19.22 -16.54 -3.60
C MET A 1 -19.57 -15.06 -3.78
N LYS A 2 -19.27 -14.18 -2.81
CA LYS A 2 -19.55 -12.72 -2.94
C LYS A 2 -18.28 -11.85 -3.04
N LYS A 3 -17.11 -12.37 -2.66
CA LYS A 3 -15.84 -11.65 -2.65
C LYS A 3 -14.86 -12.30 -3.63
N PHE A 4 -14.14 -11.50 -4.38
CA PHE A 4 -13.09 -11.92 -5.31
C PHE A 4 -11.73 -11.79 -4.61
N ILE A 5 -11.36 -12.82 -3.86
CA ILE A 5 -10.13 -12.89 -3.06
C ILE A 5 -9.59 -14.32 -3.12
N ASN A 6 -8.27 -14.49 -3.04
CA ASN A 6 -7.66 -15.83 -3.05
C ASN A 6 -7.79 -16.50 -1.68
N ALA A 7 -7.33 -15.83 -0.62
CA ALA A 7 -7.47 -16.28 0.77
C ALA A 7 -7.73 -15.09 1.71
N VAL A 8 -8.35 -15.35 2.86
CA VAL A 8 -8.68 -14.31 3.85
C VAL A 8 -7.40 -13.75 4.48
N ASP A 9 -6.42 -14.60 4.75
CA ASP A 9 -5.18 -14.21 5.43
C ASP A 9 -4.24 -13.39 4.54
N THR A 10 -4.36 -13.50 3.21
CA THR A 10 -3.48 -12.84 2.24
C THR A 10 -4.13 -11.65 1.54
N VAL A 11 -5.44 -11.41 1.74
CA VAL A 11 -6.17 -10.36 1.01
C VAL A 11 -5.51 -8.99 1.14
N LEU A 12 -4.98 -8.66 2.33
CA LEU A 12 -4.33 -7.37 2.58
C LEU A 12 -3.02 -7.26 1.80
N THR A 13 -2.15 -8.26 1.90
CA THR A 13 -0.83 -8.24 1.27
C THR A 13 -0.96 -8.25 -0.25
N GLU A 14 -1.82 -9.12 -0.80
CA GLU A 14 -2.09 -9.19 -2.24
C GLU A 14 -2.68 -7.87 -2.79
N SER A 15 -3.57 -7.23 -2.03
CA SER A 15 -4.15 -5.93 -2.42
C SER A 15 -3.09 -4.84 -2.46
N LEU A 16 -2.18 -4.80 -1.47
CA LEU A 16 -1.11 -3.82 -1.40
C LEU A 16 -0.03 -4.05 -2.47
N ASP A 17 0.32 -5.31 -2.74
CA ASP A 17 1.22 -5.68 -3.83
C ASP A 17 0.67 -5.23 -5.18
N GLY A 18 -0.61 -5.52 -5.45
CA GLY A 18 -1.30 -5.09 -6.67
C GLY A 18 -1.36 -3.56 -6.79
N PHE A 19 -1.69 -2.85 -5.70
CA PHE A 19 -1.76 -1.39 -5.68
C PHE A 19 -0.41 -0.73 -5.98
N VAL A 20 0.68 -1.22 -5.38
CA VAL A 20 2.03 -0.69 -5.63
C VAL A 20 2.52 -1.07 -7.02
N ALA A 21 2.22 -2.28 -7.52
CA ALA A 21 2.57 -2.66 -8.89
C ALA A 21 1.88 -1.77 -9.93
N ALA A 22 0.59 -1.48 -9.75
CA ALA A 22 -0.20 -0.63 -10.64
C ALA A 22 0.27 0.84 -10.67
N HIS A 23 0.90 1.32 -9.59
CA HIS A 23 1.36 2.70 -9.41
C HIS A 23 2.86 2.80 -9.06
N SER A 24 3.66 1.91 -9.65
CA SER A 24 5.09 1.74 -9.32
C SER A 24 5.98 2.93 -9.72
N ASP A 25 5.44 3.86 -10.49
CA ASP A 25 6.04 5.15 -10.84
C ASP A 25 6.10 6.10 -9.64
N ILE A 26 5.08 6.08 -8.78
CA ILE A 26 4.93 7.04 -7.68
C ILE A 26 4.87 6.41 -6.28
N LEU A 27 4.62 5.11 -6.15
CA LEU A 27 4.50 4.43 -4.87
C LEU A 27 5.67 3.48 -4.59
N MET A 28 5.89 3.22 -3.31
CA MET A 28 6.73 2.15 -2.80
C MET A 28 6.05 1.53 -1.59
N LEU A 29 6.12 0.20 -1.51
CA LEU A 29 5.65 -0.58 -0.38
C LEU A 29 6.66 -0.50 0.78
N GLY A 30 6.15 -0.30 1.99
CA GLY A 30 6.92 -0.36 3.22
C GLY A 30 7.05 -1.77 3.76
N ASP A 31 7.90 -1.94 4.77
CA ASP A 31 8.17 -3.25 5.37
C ASP A 31 6.90 -3.90 5.96
N ASP A 32 6.85 -5.23 5.90
CA ASP A 32 5.75 -6.09 6.37
C ASP A 32 4.37 -5.70 5.81
N HIS A 33 4.31 -5.04 4.64
CA HIS A 33 3.05 -4.51 4.07
C HIS A 33 2.28 -3.59 5.02
N LYS A 34 2.97 -2.92 5.96
CA LYS A 34 2.33 -2.09 7.00
C LYS A 34 1.98 -0.67 6.53
N PHE A 35 2.63 -0.19 5.48
CA PHE A 35 2.39 1.14 4.94
C PHE A 35 2.77 1.22 3.46
N VAL A 36 2.21 2.23 2.79
CA VAL A 36 2.63 2.65 1.46
C VAL A 36 3.07 4.10 1.55
N ARG A 37 4.10 4.47 0.79
CA ARG A 37 4.58 5.84 0.74
C ARG A 37 4.87 6.27 -0.69
N ARG A 38 5.02 7.58 -0.88
CA ARG A 38 5.57 8.12 -2.12
C ARG A 38 6.99 7.62 -2.33
N LYS A 39 7.29 7.20 -3.56
CA LYS A 39 8.59 6.68 -3.99
C LYS A 39 9.71 7.71 -3.81
N VAL A 40 9.46 8.94 -4.31
CA VAL A 40 10.37 10.08 -4.18
C VAL A 40 9.80 11.09 -3.18
N LEU A 41 10.55 11.35 -2.12
CA LEU A 41 10.21 12.38 -1.13
C LEU A 41 10.77 13.73 -1.55
N LYS A 42 10.09 14.82 -1.19
CA LYS A 42 10.56 16.19 -1.47
C LYS A 42 11.39 16.71 -0.29
N PRO A 43 12.72 16.88 -0.43
CA PRO A 43 13.56 17.37 0.66
C PRO A 43 13.14 18.76 1.13
N GLY A 44 13.34 19.03 2.43
CA GLY A 44 13.02 20.32 3.04
C GLY A 44 11.52 20.64 3.14
N LYS A 45 10.65 19.63 2.98
CA LYS A 45 9.19 19.75 3.18
C LYS A 45 8.73 18.86 4.32
N VAL A 46 7.71 19.34 5.04
CA VAL A 46 7.06 18.58 6.11
C VAL A 46 6.29 17.41 5.50
N ALA A 47 6.51 16.20 6.04
CA ALA A 47 5.79 15.00 5.61
C ALA A 47 4.39 14.96 6.24
N LEU A 48 3.39 14.56 5.44
CA LEU A 48 2.04 14.28 5.92
C LEU A 48 1.83 12.77 5.93
N ILE A 49 1.35 12.25 7.06
CA ILE A 49 1.14 10.82 7.28
C ILE A 49 -0.29 10.64 7.79
N SER A 50 -0.97 9.61 7.29
CA SER A 50 -2.30 9.19 7.74
C SER A 50 -2.37 7.66 7.73
N GLY A 51 -3.40 7.10 8.34
CA GLY A 51 -3.63 5.65 8.40
C GLY A 51 -4.99 5.29 8.99
N GLY A 52 -5.34 4.01 8.89
CA GLY A 52 -6.60 3.44 9.36
C GLY A 52 -6.70 1.93 9.08
N GLY A 53 -7.85 1.34 9.37
CA GLY A 53 -8.16 -0.05 9.02
C GLY A 53 -8.39 -0.22 7.51
N SER A 54 -8.08 -1.42 6.99
CA SER A 54 -8.32 -1.76 5.58
C SER A 54 -9.78 -2.17 5.34
N GLY A 55 -10.43 -1.53 4.36
CA GLY A 55 -11.84 -1.76 3.99
C GLY A 55 -12.83 -0.94 4.80
#